data_AF-A0A3M1KYY8-F1
#
_entry.id   AF-A0A3M1KYY8-F1
#
_cell.length_a   1.000
_cell.length_b   1.000
_cell.length_c   1.000
_cell.angle_alpha   90.00
_cell.angle_beta   90.00
_cell.angle_gamma   90.00
#
_symmetry.space_group_name_H-M   'P 1'
#
loop_
_entity.id
_entity.type
_entity.pdbx_description
1 polymer ?
#
loop_
_entity_poly.entity_id
_entity_poly.type
_entity_poly.pdbx_seq_one_letter_code
_entity_poly.pdbx_strand_id
1 'polypeptide(L)'
;SIPRPEAPSLDSLTYELEAIPSLKLLPTEAFSGAWLDHPLEGLAGRVPGLWTSRPGSDPLETPELRWRGQPTFFQRANPLLLVDGLPLADPGLLHPADVAQAAVVEDPVGLTLFGEAGGAGVVLLETLPFEGAGALRYAGTLLLEAPAGRVPVLTPEEFLAIGGQDYGARSDWQEAVTRRSLSQDHHLSFGGGGELPWRLSLHHRRREGVLRGSDMRQSGARFRLARAVFDERLRIQTRLALTTRTAHPSFPEAFRYAVSMPPTAPLHDPDPNPFGGWFQVPYFDVFNPVALLEQNQRERRRNHLSGGLQLEWNPLDFLRLTLRHASAVEDRKEALFHPSTDAYRGRNLGGLARQDHRR
;
A
#
# COMPACT_ATOMS: atom_id res chain seq x y z
N SER A 1 21.10 -44.38 8.43
CA SER A 1 20.65 -43.09 7.86
C SER A 1 19.91 -42.34 8.94
N ILE A 2 20.59 -41.41 9.61
CA ILE A 2 19.98 -40.60 10.68
C ILE A 2 19.05 -39.59 9.99
N PRO A 3 17.76 -39.50 10.35
CA PRO A 3 16.87 -38.50 9.77
C PRO A 3 17.41 -37.11 10.10
N ARG A 4 17.47 -36.24 9.08
CA ARG A 4 17.78 -34.81 9.26
C ARG A 4 16.78 -34.24 10.27
N PRO A 5 17.21 -33.45 11.26
CA PRO A 5 16.25 -32.72 12.09
C PRO A 5 15.45 -31.81 11.16
N GLU A 6 14.13 -31.98 11.17
CA GLU A 6 13.20 -31.05 10.53
C GLU A 6 13.52 -29.64 11.04
N ALA A 7 13.58 -28.68 10.11
CA ALA A 7 13.74 -27.29 10.49
C ALA A 7 12.59 -26.92 11.45
N PRO A 8 12.86 -26.31 12.62
CA PRO A 8 11.80 -25.84 13.49
C PRO A 8 11.20 -24.58 12.88
N SER A 9 10.41 -24.74 11.81
CA SER A 9 9.43 -23.75 11.41
C SER A 9 8.16 -24.05 12.17
N LEU A 10 7.71 -23.08 12.95
CA LEU A 10 6.32 -22.73 13.31
C LEU A 10 6.43 -21.95 14.62
N ASP A 11 6.34 -20.62 14.49
CA ASP A 11 6.30 -19.68 15.60
C ASP A 11 5.13 -20.03 16.54
N SER A 12 5.25 -19.72 17.82
CA SER A 12 4.25 -20.05 18.84
C SER A 12 2.85 -19.46 18.63
N LEU A 13 2.69 -18.49 17.73
CA LEU A 13 1.38 -18.07 17.24
C LEU A 13 0.66 -19.20 16.49
N THR A 14 1.40 -19.97 15.69
CA THR A 14 0.82 -21.06 14.89
C THR A 14 0.24 -22.18 15.74
N TYR A 15 0.82 -22.49 16.91
CA TYR A 15 0.25 -23.51 17.80
C TYR A 15 -1.10 -23.10 18.41
N GLU A 16 -1.31 -21.81 18.70
CA GLU A 16 -2.62 -21.30 19.15
C GLU A 16 -3.62 -21.18 17.99
N LEU A 17 -3.13 -20.92 16.78
CA LEU A 17 -3.94 -20.74 15.58
C LEU A 17 -4.30 -22.06 14.88
N GLU A 18 -3.47 -23.10 14.97
CA GLU A 18 -3.74 -24.45 14.46
C GLU A 18 -4.94 -25.09 15.15
N ALA A 19 -5.27 -24.64 16.37
CA ALA A 19 -6.47 -25.01 17.10
C ALA A 19 -7.74 -24.34 16.54
N ILE A 20 -7.62 -23.36 15.63
CA ILE A 20 -8.74 -22.65 15.01
C ILE A 20 -9.19 -23.42 13.76
N PRO A 21 -10.36 -24.08 13.75
CA PRO A 21 -10.81 -24.92 12.63
C PRO A 21 -11.05 -24.13 11.33
N SER A 22 -11.16 -22.80 11.42
CA SER A 22 -11.44 -21.90 10.31
C SER A 22 -10.17 -21.34 9.64
N LEU A 23 -8.98 -21.63 10.18
CA LEU A 23 -7.72 -21.05 9.74
C LEU A 23 -7.42 -21.44 8.28
N LYS A 24 -7.43 -20.45 7.38
CA LYS A 24 -7.00 -20.63 6.00
C LYS A 24 -5.59 -20.09 5.83
N LEU A 25 -4.62 -20.98 5.69
CA LEU A 25 -3.24 -20.64 5.37
C LEU A 25 -3.09 -20.42 3.86
N LEU A 26 -2.56 -19.26 3.49
CA LEU A 26 -2.15 -18.98 2.12
C LEU A 26 -0.63 -19.13 1.99
N PRO A 27 -0.15 -19.88 0.98
CA PRO A 27 1.26 -20.13 0.83
C PRO A 27 2.00 -18.93 0.22
N THR A 28 3.32 -18.90 0.38
CA THR A 28 4.20 -17.75 0.07
C THR A 28 4.16 -17.30 -1.39
N GLU A 29 3.78 -18.18 -2.31
CA GLU A 29 3.62 -17.87 -3.74
C GLU A 29 2.50 -16.86 -4.00
N ALA A 30 1.58 -16.68 -3.05
CA ALA A 30 0.56 -15.63 -3.12
C ALA A 30 1.14 -14.21 -3.02
N PHE A 31 2.32 -14.07 -2.42
CA PHE A 31 2.96 -12.78 -2.13
C PHE A 31 4.29 -12.58 -2.86
N SER A 32 4.73 -13.58 -3.62
CA SER A 32 5.99 -13.58 -4.36
C SER A 32 5.77 -13.76 -5.86
N GLY A 33 6.62 -13.13 -6.69
CA GLY A 33 6.66 -13.32 -8.15
C GLY A 33 5.70 -12.44 -8.98
N ALA A 34 4.67 -11.85 -8.39
CA ALA A 34 3.83 -10.84 -9.04
C ALA A 34 4.06 -9.46 -8.43
N TRP A 35 3.91 -8.40 -9.22
CA TRP A 35 3.88 -7.05 -8.69
C TRP A 35 2.62 -6.87 -7.84
N LEU A 36 2.82 -6.66 -6.54
CA LEU A 36 1.76 -6.34 -5.59
C LEU A 36 2.04 -4.96 -5.00
N ASP A 37 1.05 -4.09 -5.05
CA ASP A 37 1.17 -2.75 -4.46
C ASP A 37 0.98 -2.81 -2.95
N HIS A 38 0.22 -3.80 -2.52
CA HIS A 38 -0.22 -3.96 -1.17
C HIS A 38 -0.26 -5.45 -0.79
N PRO A 39 0.23 -5.86 0.40
CA PRO A 39 0.27 -7.27 0.78
C PRO A 39 -1.11 -7.93 0.76
N LEU A 40 -2.16 -7.19 1.13
CA LEU A 40 -3.54 -7.68 1.11
C LEU A 40 -4.05 -8.11 -0.29
N GLU A 41 -3.40 -7.68 -1.36
CA GLU A 41 -3.73 -8.12 -2.73
C GLU A 41 -3.36 -9.57 -2.98
N GLY A 42 -2.36 -10.09 -2.25
CA GLY A 42 -2.04 -11.52 -2.30
C GLY A 42 -3.21 -12.40 -1.84
N LEU A 43 -4.12 -11.84 -1.02
CA LEU A 43 -5.32 -12.53 -0.54
C LEU A 43 -6.44 -12.60 -1.60
N ALA A 44 -6.40 -11.70 -2.60
CA ALA A 44 -7.44 -11.55 -3.60
C ALA A 44 -7.68 -12.86 -4.36
N GLY A 45 -8.93 -13.31 -4.39
CA GLY A 45 -9.33 -14.54 -5.09
C GLY A 45 -8.82 -15.85 -4.46
N ARG A 46 -8.00 -15.77 -3.40
CA ARG A 46 -7.46 -16.95 -2.69
C ARG A 46 -8.21 -17.27 -1.40
N VAL A 47 -8.97 -16.30 -0.89
CA VAL A 47 -9.78 -16.49 0.30
C VAL A 47 -11.27 -16.45 -0.05
N PRO A 48 -12.01 -17.57 0.11
CA PRO A 48 -13.44 -17.61 -0.19
C PRO A 48 -14.23 -16.60 0.63
N GLY A 49 -15.06 -15.78 -0.04
CA GLY A 49 -15.86 -14.75 0.61
C GLY A 49 -15.13 -13.42 0.84
N LEU A 50 -13.83 -13.35 0.56
CA LEU A 50 -13.08 -12.09 0.53
C LEU A 50 -13.21 -11.45 -0.85
N TRP A 51 -13.81 -10.26 -0.87
CA TRP A 51 -13.82 -9.40 -2.03
C TRP A 51 -12.75 -8.32 -1.87
N THR A 52 -11.92 -8.17 -2.88
CA THR A 52 -10.89 -7.14 -2.93
C THR A 52 -11.14 -6.24 -4.12
N SER A 53 -11.10 -4.92 -3.96
CA SER A 53 -11.07 -4.00 -5.10
C SER A 53 -9.99 -2.96 -4.97
N ARG A 54 -9.44 -2.59 -6.12
CA ARG A 54 -8.56 -1.43 -6.29
C ARG A 54 -9.29 -0.43 -7.19
N PRO A 55 -9.52 0.82 -6.73
CA PRO A 55 -10.07 1.88 -7.57
C PRO A 55 -9.06 2.41 -8.62
N GLY A 56 -8.66 1.55 -9.56
CA GLY A 56 -7.75 1.93 -10.64
C GLY A 56 -6.27 1.80 -10.30
N SER A 57 -5.45 2.64 -10.91
CA SER A 57 -3.98 2.52 -10.91
C SER A 57 -3.28 3.61 -10.09
N ASP A 58 -3.96 4.18 -9.08
CA ASP A 58 -3.31 5.14 -8.18
C ASP A 58 -2.29 4.38 -7.31
N PRO A 59 -0.99 4.79 -7.32
CA PRO A 59 0.04 4.13 -6.55
C PRO A 59 -0.18 4.14 -5.03
N LEU A 60 -1.12 4.94 -4.53
CA LEU A 60 -1.31 5.26 -3.13
C LEU A 60 -2.60 4.74 -2.52
N GLU A 61 -3.49 4.18 -3.34
CA GLU A 61 -4.77 3.67 -2.85
C GLU A 61 -4.59 2.33 -2.14
N THR A 62 -5.13 2.24 -0.93
CA THR A 62 -5.24 0.99 -0.20
C THR A 62 -6.38 0.17 -0.80
N PRO A 63 -6.16 -1.09 -1.20
CA PRO A 63 -7.23 -1.96 -1.66
C PRO A 63 -8.33 -2.09 -0.61
N GLU A 64 -9.58 -2.01 -1.05
CA GLU A 64 -10.72 -2.26 -0.17
C GLU A 64 -10.89 -3.76 0.03
N LEU A 65 -10.84 -4.22 1.28
CA LEU A 65 -11.19 -5.59 1.66
C LEU A 65 -12.61 -5.62 2.20
N ARG A 66 -13.45 -6.49 1.64
CA ARG A 66 -14.80 -6.74 2.13
C ARG A 66 -15.03 -8.23 2.36
N TRP A 67 -15.60 -8.57 3.50
CA TRP A 67 -15.89 -9.93 3.88
C TRP A 67 -17.38 -10.24 3.71
N ARG A 68 -17.73 -11.14 2.78
CA ARG A 68 -19.12 -11.61 2.58
C ARG A 68 -20.17 -10.48 2.43
N GLY A 69 -19.77 -9.33 1.90
CA GLY A 69 -20.62 -8.14 1.78
C GLY A 69 -20.39 -7.10 2.88
N GLN A 70 -21.34 -6.18 3.08
CA GLN A 70 -21.32 -5.20 4.18
C GLN A 70 -22.14 -5.75 5.35
N PRO A 71 -21.56 -6.00 6.54
CA PRO A 71 -22.32 -6.40 7.72
C PRO A 71 -23.10 -5.23 8.36
N THR A 72 -22.76 -3.98 8.00
CA THR A 72 -23.28 -2.77 8.66
C THR A 72 -23.67 -1.70 7.63
N PHE A 73 -24.88 -1.16 7.77
CA PHE A 73 -25.45 -0.15 6.88
C PHE A 73 -24.70 1.20 6.88
N PHE A 74 -23.93 1.52 7.93
CA PHE A 74 -23.35 2.87 8.13
C PHE A 74 -21.86 2.94 8.48
N GLN A 75 -21.23 1.83 8.90
CA GLN A 75 -19.81 1.84 9.29
C GLN A 75 -19.01 0.86 8.46
N ARG A 76 -17.82 1.27 8.01
CA ARG A 76 -16.83 0.37 7.39
C ARG A 76 -16.16 -0.43 8.50
N ALA A 77 -16.57 -1.68 8.68
CA ALA A 77 -15.90 -2.61 9.58
C ALA A 77 -14.74 -3.28 8.82
N ASN A 78 -13.54 -2.66 8.88
CA ASN A 78 -12.33 -3.29 8.36
C ASN A 78 -11.86 -4.37 9.36
N PRO A 79 -11.39 -5.54 8.91
CA PRO A 79 -10.86 -6.55 9.81
C PRO A 79 -9.63 -6.02 10.56
N LEU A 80 -9.38 -6.55 11.75
CA LEU A 80 -8.14 -6.29 12.47
C LEU A 80 -6.98 -6.93 11.71
N LEU A 81 -5.94 -6.15 11.45
CA LEU A 81 -4.75 -6.61 10.74
C LEU A 81 -3.58 -6.72 11.71
N LEU A 82 -3.03 -7.92 11.85
CA LEU A 82 -1.85 -8.19 12.66
C LEU A 82 -0.69 -8.63 11.78
N VAL A 83 0.50 -8.10 12.04
CA VAL A 83 1.75 -8.55 11.45
C VAL A 83 2.61 -9.14 12.56
N ASP A 84 2.96 -10.42 12.46
CA ASP A 84 3.66 -11.17 13.52
C ASP A 84 2.97 -11.06 14.90
N GLY A 85 1.63 -11.04 14.89
CA GLY A 85 0.80 -10.89 16.09
C GLY A 85 0.71 -9.45 16.63
N LEU A 86 1.31 -8.46 15.95
CA LEU A 86 1.30 -7.05 16.36
C LEU A 86 0.36 -6.24 15.48
N PRO A 87 -0.46 -5.34 16.04
CA PRO A 87 -1.35 -4.50 15.24
C PRO A 87 -0.53 -3.59 14.33
N LEU A 88 -0.86 -3.59 13.04
CA LEU A 88 -0.29 -2.66 12.07
C LEU A 88 -1.41 -1.80 11.48
N ALA A 89 -1.35 -0.50 11.77
CA ALA A 89 -2.39 0.45 11.35
C ALA A 89 -2.48 0.63 9.83
N ASP A 90 -1.35 0.54 9.12
CA ASP A 90 -1.27 0.61 7.66
C ASP A 90 -0.46 -0.59 7.11
N PRO A 91 -1.12 -1.69 6.72
CA PRO A 91 -0.46 -2.82 6.06
C PRO A 91 0.30 -2.44 4.78
N GLY A 92 0.04 -1.30 4.15
CA GLY A 92 0.77 -0.83 2.98
C GLY A 92 2.23 -0.45 3.28
N LEU A 93 2.60 -0.38 4.56
CA LEU A 93 3.98 -0.24 5.02
C LEU A 93 4.74 -1.57 5.09
N LEU A 94 4.04 -2.71 5.00
CA LEU A 94 4.64 -4.03 4.85
C LEU A 94 4.92 -4.30 3.37
N HIS A 95 6.15 -4.73 3.08
CA HIS A 95 6.51 -5.13 1.74
C HIS A 95 5.87 -6.49 1.43
N PRO A 96 5.20 -6.69 0.28
CA PRO A 96 4.59 -7.98 -0.04
C PRO A 96 5.59 -9.14 -0.02
N ALA A 97 6.79 -8.94 -0.56
CA ALA A 97 7.85 -9.96 -0.54
C ALA A 97 8.40 -10.28 0.86
N ASP A 98 8.05 -9.52 1.91
CA ASP A 98 8.38 -9.86 3.31
C ASP A 98 7.34 -10.80 3.94
N VAL A 99 6.21 -11.09 3.27
CA VAL A 99 5.12 -11.94 3.79
C VAL A 99 5.42 -13.40 3.45
N ALA A 100 5.57 -14.24 4.48
CA ALA A 100 5.66 -15.69 4.32
C ALA A 100 4.28 -16.30 4.09
N GLN A 101 3.33 -15.94 4.94
CA GLN A 101 1.99 -16.51 4.91
C GLN A 101 0.98 -15.54 5.47
N ALA A 102 -0.27 -15.78 5.10
CA ALA A 102 -1.40 -15.09 5.70
C ALA A 102 -2.40 -16.11 6.21
N ALA A 103 -3.01 -15.76 7.33
CA ALA A 103 -4.14 -16.45 7.90
C ALA A 103 -5.31 -15.48 8.05
N VAL A 104 -6.53 -15.99 7.87
CA VAL A 104 -7.75 -15.24 8.14
C VAL A 104 -8.56 -16.00 9.18
N VAL A 105 -9.00 -15.27 10.21
CA VAL A 105 -9.88 -15.78 11.26
C VAL A 105 -11.24 -15.10 11.14
N GLU A 106 -12.28 -15.92 11.07
CA GLU A 106 -13.67 -15.49 10.89
C GLU A 106 -14.62 -16.12 11.91
N ASP A 107 -14.25 -17.24 12.50
CA ASP A 107 -15.14 -18.00 13.35
C ASP A 107 -15.31 -17.30 14.71
N PRO A 108 -16.53 -17.26 15.27
CA PRO A 108 -16.77 -16.62 16.56
C PRO A 108 -15.85 -17.11 17.67
N VAL A 109 -15.45 -18.39 17.63
CA VAL A 109 -14.55 -19.00 18.63
C VAL A 109 -13.14 -18.44 18.49
N GLY A 110 -12.53 -18.51 17.29
CA GLY A 110 -11.23 -17.91 17.02
C GLY A 110 -11.19 -16.40 17.24
N LEU A 111 -12.27 -15.67 16.96
CA LEU A 111 -12.35 -14.22 17.16
C LEU A 111 -12.35 -13.81 18.63
N THR A 112 -12.78 -14.67 19.57
CA THR A 112 -12.73 -14.37 21.01
C THR A 112 -11.31 -14.07 21.51
N LEU A 113 -10.29 -14.62 20.86
CA LEU A 113 -8.88 -14.38 21.19
C LEU A 113 -8.43 -12.94 20.93
N PHE A 114 -9.15 -12.22 20.07
CA PHE A 114 -8.80 -10.87 19.62
C PHE A 114 -9.72 -9.79 20.22
N GLY A 115 -10.65 -10.17 21.09
CA GLY A 115 -11.58 -9.27 21.76
C GLY A 115 -12.48 -8.50 20.81
N GLU A 116 -12.94 -7.32 21.25
CA GLU A 116 -13.87 -6.48 20.47
C GLU A 116 -13.28 -6.05 19.11
N ALA A 117 -11.97 -5.78 19.05
CA ALA A 117 -11.30 -5.38 17.82
C ALA A 117 -11.36 -6.45 16.71
N GLY A 118 -11.48 -7.74 17.09
CA GLY A 118 -11.62 -8.85 16.16
C GLY A 118 -13.05 -9.06 15.64
N GLY A 119 -14.07 -8.34 16.14
CA GLY A 119 -15.48 -8.59 15.80
C GLY A 119 -15.81 -8.48 14.32
N ALA A 120 -15.00 -7.77 13.54
CA ALA A 120 -15.12 -7.62 12.08
C ALA A 120 -14.33 -8.68 11.28
N GLY A 121 -13.66 -9.63 11.95
CA GLY A 121 -12.69 -10.54 11.36
C GLY A 121 -11.24 -10.13 11.66
N VAL A 122 -10.31 -11.08 11.53
CA VAL A 122 -8.87 -10.84 11.74
C VAL A 122 -8.07 -11.39 10.56
N VAL A 123 -7.13 -10.60 10.06
CA VAL A 123 -6.11 -11.06 9.10
C VAL A 123 -4.76 -11.02 9.79
N LEU A 124 -4.09 -12.16 9.77
CA LEU A 124 -2.75 -12.36 10.31
C LEU A 124 -1.80 -12.46 9.13
N LEU A 125 -0.78 -11.62 9.13
CA LEU A 125 0.33 -11.70 8.19
C LEU A 125 1.56 -12.10 8.98
N GLU A 126 2.21 -13.16 8.54
CA GLU A 126 3.49 -13.59 9.12
C GLU A 126 4.62 -13.20 8.19
N THR A 127 5.67 -12.64 8.78
CA THR A 127 6.87 -12.29 8.03
C THR A 127 7.75 -13.51 7.78
N LEU A 128 8.62 -13.40 6.77
CA LEU A 128 9.51 -14.48 6.36
C LEU A 128 10.25 -15.13 7.55
N PRO A 129 10.26 -16.48 7.66
CA PRO A 129 10.94 -17.20 8.74
C PRO A 129 12.46 -17.07 8.63
N PHE A 130 13.24 -17.53 9.58
CA PHE A 130 14.71 -17.49 9.46
C PHE A 130 15.21 -18.22 8.20
N GLU A 131 16.29 -17.72 7.58
CA GLU A 131 16.93 -18.43 6.46
C GLU A 131 17.93 -19.47 6.98
N GLY A 132 18.21 -20.49 6.16
CA GLY A 132 19.38 -21.35 6.38
C GLY A 132 20.67 -20.54 6.36
N ALA A 133 21.72 -21.04 7.03
CA ALA A 133 22.99 -20.33 7.17
C ALA A 133 23.57 -19.85 5.82
N GLY A 134 23.77 -18.54 5.70
CA GLY A 134 24.46 -17.92 4.56
C GLY A 134 23.60 -17.77 3.31
N ALA A 135 22.27 -17.86 3.41
CA ALA A 135 21.40 -17.58 2.28
C ALA A 135 21.36 -16.08 1.99
N LEU A 136 21.51 -15.75 0.70
CA LEU A 136 21.28 -14.43 0.14
C LEU A 136 20.26 -14.60 -0.98
N ARG A 137 19.17 -13.84 -0.94
CA ARG A 137 18.12 -13.86 -1.95
C ARG A 137 17.86 -12.45 -2.43
N TYR A 138 17.81 -12.30 -3.74
CA TYR A 138 17.44 -11.05 -4.39
C TYR A 138 16.26 -11.31 -5.33
N ALA A 139 15.26 -10.44 -5.26
CA ALA A 139 14.15 -10.39 -6.19
C ALA A 139 14.04 -8.97 -6.76
N GLY A 140 13.96 -8.89 -8.09
CA GLY A 140 13.76 -7.65 -8.82
C GLY A 140 12.56 -7.77 -9.74
N THR A 141 11.64 -6.82 -9.67
CA THR A 141 10.44 -6.78 -10.50
C THR A 141 10.39 -5.46 -11.28
N LEU A 142 10.08 -5.55 -12.56
CA LEU A 142 9.78 -4.40 -13.41
C LEU A 142 8.31 -4.47 -13.84
N LEU A 143 7.62 -3.35 -13.76
CA LEU A 143 6.22 -3.23 -14.17
C LEU A 143 6.10 -2.08 -15.18
N LEU A 144 5.53 -2.40 -16.35
CA LEU A 144 5.18 -1.45 -17.40
C LEU A 144 3.66 -1.37 -17.49
N GLU A 145 3.10 -0.17 -17.36
CA GLU A 145 1.65 0.03 -17.45
C GLU A 145 1.31 1.10 -18.50
N ALA A 146 0.14 0.94 -19.09
CA ALA A 146 -0.46 1.89 -20.02
C ALA A 146 -1.96 2.05 -19.70
N PRO A 147 -2.58 3.18 -20.04
CA PRO A 147 -4.02 3.37 -19.87
C PRO A 147 -4.81 2.27 -20.58
N ALA A 148 -5.63 1.52 -19.84
CA ALA A 148 -6.35 0.35 -20.35
C ALA A 148 -7.60 0.69 -21.18
N GLY A 149 -8.18 1.88 -20.97
CA GLY A 149 -9.38 2.33 -21.67
C GLY A 149 -9.57 3.84 -21.54
N ARG A 150 -10.26 4.42 -22.52
CA ARG A 150 -10.62 5.84 -22.57
C ARG A 150 -12.14 5.96 -22.62
N VAL A 151 -12.69 7.03 -22.06
CA VAL A 151 -14.10 7.36 -22.23
C VAL A 151 -14.29 7.87 -23.66
N PRO A 152 -15.22 7.33 -24.46
CA PRO A 152 -15.52 7.88 -25.78
C PRO A 152 -15.98 9.33 -25.64
N VAL A 153 -15.28 10.25 -26.29
CA VAL A 153 -15.62 11.68 -26.36
C VAL A 153 -15.73 12.07 -27.83
N LEU A 154 -16.43 13.17 -28.09
CA LEU A 154 -16.52 13.73 -29.43
C LEU A 154 -15.13 14.08 -29.95
N THR A 155 -14.86 13.76 -31.21
CA THR A 155 -13.73 14.33 -31.93
C THR A 155 -13.92 15.84 -32.07
N PRO A 156 -12.84 16.61 -32.31
CA PRO A 156 -12.95 18.03 -32.58
C PRO A 156 -13.94 18.35 -33.70
N GLU A 157 -13.94 17.56 -34.77
CA GLU A 157 -14.80 17.77 -35.94
C GLU A 157 -16.28 17.49 -35.61
N GLU A 158 -16.57 16.43 -34.86
CA GLU A 158 -17.94 16.14 -34.38
C GLU A 158 -18.43 17.22 -33.41
N PHE A 159 -17.55 17.70 -32.52
CA PHE A 159 -17.87 18.78 -31.57
C PHE A 159 -18.24 20.07 -32.32
N LEU A 160 -17.50 20.42 -33.37
CA LEU A 160 -17.83 21.57 -34.22
C LEU A 160 -19.12 21.37 -35.01
N ALA A 161 -19.36 20.14 -35.52
CA ALA A 161 -20.56 19.82 -36.29
C ALA A 161 -21.87 20.00 -35.50
N ILE A 162 -21.82 19.81 -34.18
CA ILE A 162 -22.97 20.06 -33.29
C ILE A 162 -23.07 21.50 -32.77
N GLY A 163 -22.25 22.42 -33.31
CA GLY A 163 -22.24 23.84 -32.93
C GLY A 163 -21.31 24.18 -31.75
N GLY A 164 -20.37 23.31 -31.42
CA GLY A 164 -19.33 23.59 -30.43
C GLY A 164 -18.44 24.77 -30.84
N GLN A 165 -17.91 25.48 -29.86
CA GLN A 165 -17.01 26.62 -30.11
C GLN A 165 -15.64 26.13 -30.60
N ASP A 166 -15.13 26.74 -31.66
CA ASP A 166 -13.75 26.52 -32.08
C ASP A 166 -12.81 27.42 -31.29
N TYR A 167 -11.97 26.81 -30.46
CA TYR A 167 -10.90 27.49 -29.72
C TYR A 167 -9.54 27.36 -30.44
N GLY A 168 -9.50 26.79 -31.65
CA GLY A 168 -8.34 26.80 -32.53
C GLY A 168 -7.34 25.65 -32.34
N ALA A 169 -7.59 24.71 -31.44
CA ALA A 169 -6.73 23.55 -31.22
C ALA A 169 -7.44 22.21 -31.52
N ARG A 170 -6.69 21.12 -31.41
CA ARG A 170 -7.17 19.73 -31.57
C ARG A 170 -6.50 18.89 -30.48
N SER A 171 -7.06 18.94 -29.28
CA SER A 171 -6.43 18.42 -28.06
C SER A 171 -7.06 17.10 -27.63
N ASP A 172 -6.22 16.09 -27.42
CA ASP A 172 -6.62 14.88 -26.70
C ASP A 172 -6.33 15.06 -25.20
N TRP A 173 -7.36 15.49 -24.48
CA TRP A 173 -7.24 15.77 -23.05
C TRP A 173 -7.02 14.51 -22.20
N GLN A 174 -7.56 13.36 -22.60
CA GLN A 174 -7.36 12.10 -21.89
C GLN A 174 -5.91 11.60 -22.06
N GLU A 175 -5.32 11.81 -23.23
CA GLU A 175 -3.89 11.59 -23.45
C GLU A 175 -3.02 12.57 -22.67
N ALA A 176 -3.41 13.84 -22.62
CA ALA A 176 -2.64 14.89 -21.96
C ALA A 176 -2.49 14.68 -20.45
N VAL A 177 -3.46 14.04 -19.79
CA VAL A 177 -3.42 13.75 -18.34
C VAL A 177 -2.85 12.37 -18.01
N THR A 178 -2.71 11.48 -18.99
CA THR A 178 -2.22 10.12 -18.78
C THR A 178 -0.78 9.92 -19.26
N ARG A 179 -0.15 8.87 -18.77
CA ARG A 179 1.18 8.44 -19.19
C ARG A 179 1.31 6.91 -19.16
N ARG A 180 2.27 6.40 -19.92
CA ARG A 180 2.83 5.07 -19.65
C ARG A 180 3.73 5.16 -18.43
N SER A 181 3.69 4.17 -17.55
CA SER A 181 4.50 4.14 -16.33
C SER A 181 5.54 3.02 -16.40
N LEU A 182 6.67 3.26 -15.73
CA LEU A 182 7.68 2.25 -15.44
C LEU A 182 7.91 2.24 -13.94
N SER A 183 7.61 1.11 -13.31
CA SER A 183 7.78 0.88 -11.88
C SER A 183 8.82 -0.21 -11.66
N GLN A 184 9.58 -0.10 -10.56
CA GLN A 184 10.62 -1.04 -10.18
C GLN A 184 10.52 -1.39 -8.69
N ASP A 185 10.76 -2.65 -8.38
CA ASP A 185 10.76 -3.17 -7.02
C ASP A 185 11.99 -4.06 -6.82
N HIS A 186 12.72 -3.80 -5.74
CA HIS A 186 13.91 -4.52 -5.36
C HIS A 186 13.75 -5.00 -3.92
N HIS A 187 13.92 -6.30 -3.72
CA HIS A 187 13.91 -6.93 -2.42
C HIS A 187 15.17 -7.79 -2.25
N LEU A 188 15.84 -7.61 -1.12
CA LEU A 188 17.05 -8.34 -0.75
C LEU A 188 16.85 -8.92 0.64
N SER A 189 16.88 -10.24 0.78
CA SER A 189 16.90 -10.89 2.08
C SER A 189 18.18 -11.66 2.28
N PHE A 190 18.65 -11.66 3.51
CA PHE A 190 19.79 -12.45 3.93
C PHE A 190 19.61 -12.92 5.36
N GLY A 191 20.15 -14.08 5.68
CA GLY A 191 20.01 -14.64 7.01
C GLY A 191 21.04 -15.69 7.36
N GLY A 192 21.10 -15.96 8.66
CA GLY A 192 21.90 -17.00 9.26
C GLY A 192 21.02 -17.96 10.03
N GLY A 193 21.21 -19.25 9.80
CA GLY A 193 20.72 -20.32 10.66
C GLY A 193 21.80 -20.79 11.63
N GLY A 194 21.46 -21.73 12.51
CA GLY A 194 22.35 -22.26 13.56
C GLY A 194 21.88 -21.87 14.95
N GLU A 195 22.81 -21.69 15.89
CA GLU A 195 22.50 -21.36 17.29
C GLU A 195 21.90 -19.95 17.47
N LEU A 196 22.12 -19.07 16.51
CA LEU A 196 21.56 -17.73 16.48
C LEU A 196 20.82 -17.49 15.15
N PRO A 197 19.57 -17.97 14.99
CA PRO A 197 18.79 -17.70 13.79
C PRO A 197 18.48 -16.22 13.63
N TRP A 198 18.74 -15.66 12.45
CA TRP A 198 18.43 -14.27 12.14
C TRP A 198 18.12 -14.06 10.65
N ARG A 199 17.41 -12.98 10.35
CA ARG A 199 17.11 -12.51 9.00
C ARG A 199 17.13 -10.99 8.97
N LEU A 200 17.73 -10.41 7.93
CA LEU A 200 17.53 -9.01 7.53
C LEU A 200 16.96 -8.99 6.12
N SER A 201 15.89 -8.24 5.93
CA SER A 201 15.29 -7.97 4.62
C SER A 201 15.34 -6.47 4.36
N LEU A 202 15.77 -6.08 3.17
CA LEU A 202 15.83 -4.71 2.67
C LEU A 202 14.95 -4.62 1.43
N HIS A 203 14.19 -3.55 1.31
CA HIS A 203 13.39 -3.31 0.12
C HIS A 203 13.46 -1.86 -0.34
N HIS A 204 13.34 -1.66 -1.65
CA HIS A 204 13.18 -0.38 -2.28
C HIS A 204 12.27 -0.51 -3.51
N ARG A 205 11.13 0.17 -3.48
CA ARG A 205 10.18 0.20 -4.60
C ARG A 205 9.84 1.62 -5.01
N ARG A 206 9.76 1.84 -6.32
CA ARG A 206 9.24 3.04 -6.95
C ARG A 206 8.07 2.64 -7.83
N ARG A 207 6.91 3.25 -7.60
CA ARG A 207 5.69 3.04 -8.37
C ARG A 207 5.25 4.35 -9.01
N GLU A 208 4.91 4.28 -10.27
CA GLU A 208 4.38 5.38 -11.07
C GLU A 208 2.96 5.08 -11.51
N GLY A 209 2.01 5.98 -11.24
CA GLY A 209 0.65 5.83 -11.73
C GLY A 209 0.50 6.31 -13.17
N VAL A 210 -0.55 5.82 -13.85
CA VAL A 210 -0.89 6.26 -15.22
C VAL A 210 -1.41 7.70 -15.26
N LEU A 211 -1.97 8.20 -14.16
CA LEU A 211 -2.29 9.62 -14.02
C LEU A 211 -0.97 10.40 -13.82
N ARG A 212 -0.75 11.42 -14.63
CA ARG A 212 0.46 12.25 -14.51
C ARG A 212 0.54 12.91 -13.13
N GLY A 213 1.77 13.11 -12.66
CA GLY A 213 2.04 13.65 -11.32
C GLY A 213 1.79 12.67 -10.16
N SER A 214 1.37 11.42 -10.41
CA SER A 214 1.21 10.40 -9.36
C SER A 214 2.41 9.45 -9.27
N ASP A 215 3.03 9.37 -8.10
CA ASP A 215 4.08 8.39 -7.79
C ASP A 215 4.19 8.05 -6.29
N MET A 216 4.85 6.94 -6.01
CA MET A 216 5.21 6.48 -4.68
C MET A 216 6.64 5.94 -4.68
N ARG A 217 7.39 6.26 -3.62
CA ARG A 217 8.66 5.63 -3.28
C ARG A 217 8.58 5.08 -1.86
N GLN A 218 8.97 3.82 -1.69
CA GLN A 218 9.01 3.18 -0.37
C GLN A 218 10.31 2.41 -0.20
N SER A 219 10.98 2.67 0.91
CA SER A 219 12.16 1.93 1.34
C SER A 219 11.96 1.41 2.75
N GLY A 220 12.51 0.27 3.06
CA GLY A 220 12.44 -0.25 4.41
C GLY A 220 13.41 -1.39 4.69
N ALA A 221 13.51 -1.70 5.96
CA ALA A 221 14.29 -2.81 6.47
C ALA A 221 13.49 -3.56 7.54
N ARG A 222 13.63 -4.88 7.57
CA ARG A 222 13.07 -5.75 8.60
C ARG A 222 14.16 -6.66 9.14
N PHE A 223 14.38 -6.61 10.44
CA PHE A 223 15.32 -7.48 11.13
C PHE A 223 14.58 -8.39 12.08
N ARG A 224 14.95 -9.66 12.08
CA ARG A 224 14.45 -10.68 12.99
C ARG A 224 15.60 -11.47 13.56
N LEU A 225 15.53 -11.72 14.87
CA LEU A 225 16.50 -12.52 15.61
C LEU A 225 15.74 -13.47 16.54
N ALA A 226 16.21 -14.70 16.65
CA ALA A 226 15.85 -15.60 17.73
C ALA A 226 17.09 -16.16 18.40
N ARG A 227 16.99 -16.43 19.70
CA ARG A 227 18.02 -17.13 20.46
C ARG A 227 17.35 -18.02 21.50
N ALA A 228 17.80 -19.26 21.59
CA ALA A 228 17.51 -20.13 22.70
C ALA A 228 18.68 -20.11 23.69
N VAL A 229 18.41 -20.01 24.98
CA VAL A 229 19.40 -20.03 26.07
C VAL A 229 18.91 -20.92 27.21
N PHE A 230 19.82 -21.31 28.11
CA PHE A 230 19.56 -22.21 29.24
C PHE A 230 18.98 -23.57 28.80
N ASP A 231 19.71 -24.30 27.95
CA ASP A 231 19.26 -25.60 27.42
C ASP A 231 17.85 -25.53 26.81
N GLU A 232 17.63 -24.50 25.99
CA GLU A 232 16.36 -24.19 25.30
C GLU A 232 15.18 -23.83 26.22
N ARG A 233 15.40 -23.67 27.52
CA ARG A 233 14.34 -23.26 28.46
C ARG A 233 13.91 -21.82 28.32
N LEU A 234 14.73 -20.94 27.75
CA LEU A 234 14.34 -19.56 27.45
C LEU A 234 14.58 -19.26 25.98
N ARG A 235 13.51 -18.96 25.26
CA ARG A 235 13.56 -18.48 23.88
C ARG A 235 13.28 -16.99 23.86
N ILE A 236 14.19 -16.25 23.24
CA ILE A 236 14.13 -14.81 23.05
C ILE A 236 13.94 -14.57 21.55
N GLN A 237 12.93 -13.79 21.19
CA GLN A 237 12.69 -13.37 19.82
C GLN A 237 12.60 -11.84 19.76
N THR A 238 13.27 -11.24 18.79
CA THR A 238 13.25 -9.81 18.54
C THR A 238 12.89 -9.55 17.09
N ARG A 239 12.00 -8.57 16.88
CA ARG A 239 11.55 -8.11 15.57
C ARG A 239 11.73 -6.60 15.53
N LEU A 240 12.32 -6.08 14.47
CA LEU A 240 12.45 -4.65 14.21
C LEU A 240 12.04 -4.38 12.76
N ALA A 241 11.22 -3.37 12.53
CA ALA A 241 10.86 -2.94 11.19
C ALA A 241 10.94 -1.42 11.07
N LEU A 242 11.53 -0.95 9.99
CA LEU A 242 11.57 0.46 9.63
C LEU A 242 11.08 0.62 8.19
N THR A 243 10.25 1.61 7.94
CA THR A 243 9.74 1.89 6.60
C THR A 243 9.55 3.39 6.43
N THR A 244 10.05 3.92 5.31
CA THR A 244 9.79 5.29 4.87
C THR A 244 9.07 5.22 3.54
N ARG A 245 7.92 5.88 3.45
CA ARG A 245 7.13 6.02 2.22
C ARG A 245 6.93 7.50 1.92
N THR A 246 7.39 7.94 0.75
CA THR A 246 7.09 9.26 0.19
C THR A 246 6.22 9.07 -1.04
N ALA A 247 5.22 9.92 -1.16
CA ALA A 247 4.18 9.77 -2.16
C ALA A 247 3.76 11.15 -2.67
N HIS A 248 3.49 11.26 -3.97
CA HIS A 248 2.88 12.42 -4.58
C HIS A 248 1.50 12.03 -5.11
N PRO A 249 0.43 12.20 -4.32
CA PRO A 249 -0.91 12.03 -4.86
C PRO A 249 -1.19 13.09 -5.91
N SER A 250 -1.73 12.65 -7.04
CA SER A 250 -2.20 13.56 -8.08
C SER A 250 -3.63 14.04 -7.77
N PHE A 251 -4.31 14.63 -8.75
CA PHE A 251 -5.66 15.16 -8.64
C PHE A 251 -6.59 14.37 -9.57
N PRO A 252 -7.31 13.34 -9.05
CA PRO A 252 -8.18 12.48 -9.87
C PRO A 252 -9.27 13.25 -10.63
N GLU A 253 -9.63 14.46 -10.18
CA GLU A 253 -10.52 15.38 -10.87
C GLU A 253 -10.06 15.69 -12.31
N ALA A 254 -8.75 15.58 -12.59
CA ALA A 254 -8.21 15.72 -13.94
C ALA A 254 -8.84 14.74 -14.95
N PHE A 255 -9.20 13.52 -14.53
CA PHE A 255 -9.92 12.58 -15.40
C PHE A 255 -11.30 13.08 -15.78
N ARG A 256 -12.05 13.62 -14.81
CA ARG A 256 -13.38 14.20 -15.05
C ARG A 256 -13.26 15.38 -16.02
N TYR A 257 -12.33 16.29 -15.75
CA TYR A 257 -12.13 17.47 -16.57
C TYR A 257 -11.62 17.12 -17.97
N ALA A 258 -10.79 16.07 -18.12
CA ALA A 258 -10.34 15.60 -19.44
C ALA A 258 -11.48 15.08 -20.33
N VAL A 259 -12.57 14.58 -19.74
CA VAL A 259 -13.76 14.16 -20.50
C VAL A 259 -14.67 15.34 -20.84
N SER A 260 -14.74 16.37 -19.97
CA SER A 260 -15.62 17.52 -20.17
C SER A 260 -15.00 18.67 -20.96
N MET A 261 -13.68 18.73 -21.09
CA MET A 261 -12.99 19.79 -21.82
C MET A 261 -13.29 19.73 -23.32
N PRO A 262 -13.57 20.87 -23.98
CA PRO A 262 -13.75 20.92 -25.43
C PRO A 262 -12.51 20.37 -26.14
N PRO A 263 -12.66 19.44 -27.09
CA PRO A 263 -11.53 18.89 -27.85
C PRO A 263 -10.87 19.94 -28.77
N THR A 264 -11.52 21.10 -28.95
CA THR A 264 -10.97 22.25 -29.69
C THR A 264 -10.15 23.21 -28.83
N ALA A 265 -10.16 23.06 -27.50
CA ALA A 265 -9.47 23.95 -26.57
C ALA A 265 -7.95 23.69 -26.54
N PRO A 266 -7.09 24.72 -26.55
CA PRO A 266 -5.65 24.55 -26.41
C PRO A 266 -5.27 24.23 -24.96
N LEU A 267 -4.08 23.66 -24.75
CA LEU A 267 -3.52 23.46 -23.39
C LEU A 267 -3.13 24.81 -22.75
N HIS A 268 -2.49 25.67 -23.54
CA HIS A 268 -2.01 26.99 -23.11
C HIS A 268 -2.78 28.08 -23.84
N ASP A 269 -2.94 29.20 -23.17
CA ASP A 269 -3.47 30.41 -23.78
C ASP A 269 -2.36 31.09 -24.58
N PRO A 270 -2.60 31.54 -25.82
CA PRO A 270 -1.61 32.33 -26.56
C PRO A 270 -1.32 33.69 -25.89
N ASP A 271 -2.28 34.23 -25.13
CA ASP A 271 -2.16 35.54 -24.51
C ASP A 271 -1.85 35.45 -23.00
N PRO A 272 -1.17 36.46 -22.43
CA PRO A 272 -0.98 36.55 -20.99
C PRO A 272 -2.31 36.52 -20.25
N ASN A 273 -2.45 35.54 -19.37
CA ASN A 273 -3.66 35.34 -18.59
C ASN A 273 -3.31 35.14 -17.11
N PRO A 274 -4.27 35.34 -16.21
CA PRO A 274 -4.00 35.29 -14.79
C PRO A 274 -3.97 33.84 -14.24
N PHE A 275 -4.08 32.82 -15.10
CA PHE A 275 -4.00 31.40 -14.79
C PHE A 275 -2.63 30.78 -15.11
N GLY A 276 -1.59 31.63 -15.20
CA GLY A 276 -0.21 31.18 -15.40
C GLY A 276 0.05 30.67 -16.82
N GLY A 277 -0.63 31.24 -17.83
CA GLY A 277 -0.47 30.83 -19.24
C GLY A 277 -1.28 29.59 -19.63
N TRP A 278 -2.09 29.04 -18.72
CA TRP A 278 -2.97 27.92 -19.01
C TRP A 278 -4.32 28.40 -19.51
N PHE A 279 -4.81 27.80 -20.59
CA PHE A 279 -6.13 28.11 -21.11
C PHE A 279 -7.21 27.65 -20.13
N GLN A 280 -8.28 28.43 -19.94
CA GLN A 280 -9.44 28.04 -19.15
C GLN A 280 -10.72 28.29 -19.95
N VAL A 281 -11.64 27.32 -19.92
CA VAL A 281 -12.97 27.52 -20.47
C VAL A 281 -13.84 28.33 -19.50
N PRO A 282 -14.75 29.19 -19.99
CA PRO A 282 -15.65 29.96 -19.14
C PRO A 282 -16.86 29.10 -18.66
N TYR A 283 -16.62 27.84 -18.31
CA TYR A 283 -17.64 26.91 -17.83
C TYR A 283 -17.58 26.78 -16.32
N PHE A 284 -18.74 26.56 -15.69
CA PHE A 284 -18.80 26.31 -14.26
C PHE A 284 -18.20 24.94 -13.93
N ASP A 285 -17.25 24.91 -12.98
CA ASP A 285 -16.57 23.68 -12.53
C ASP A 285 -16.03 22.81 -13.67
N VAL A 286 -15.32 23.46 -14.61
CA VAL A 286 -14.46 22.80 -15.60
C VAL A 286 -13.14 23.55 -15.64
N PHE A 287 -12.06 22.89 -15.23
CA PHE A 287 -10.73 23.48 -15.24
C PHE A 287 -9.84 22.72 -16.19
N ASN A 288 -8.82 23.40 -16.72
CA ASN A 288 -7.80 22.75 -17.51
C ASN A 288 -7.14 21.62 -16.71
N PRO A 289 -7.31 20.36 -17.14
CA PRO A 289 -6.88 19.23 -16.34
C PRO A 289 -5.36 19.11 -16.29
N VAL A 290 -4.65 19.56 -17.33
CA VAL A 290 -3.17 19.53 -17.34
C VAL A 290 -2.63 20.60 -16.39
N ALA A 291 -3.23 21.80 -16.41
CA ALA A 291 -2.90 22.86 -15.45
C ALA A 291 -3.10 22.41 -14.00
N LEU A 292 -4.19 21.70 -13.72
CA LEU A 292 -4.48 21.12 -12.41
C LEU A 292 -3.34 20.20 -11.93
N LEU A 293 -2.78 19.38 -12.84
CA LEU A 293 -1.70 18.43 -12.51
C LEU A 293 -0.32 19.11 -12.38
N GLU A 294 -0.03 20.09 -13.24
CA GLU A 294 1.29 20.72 -13.33
C GLU A 294 1.47 21.88 -12.32
N GLN A 295 0.41 22.62 -12.02
CA GLN A 295 0.49 23.77 -11.10
C GLN A 295 0.41 23.37 -9.63
N ASN A 296 -0.31 22.29 -9.31
CA ASN A 296 -0.63 21.93 -7.95
C ASN A 296 0.23 20.78 -7.45
N GLN A 297 0.58 20.81 -6.17
CA GLN A 297 1.45 19.80 -5.57
C GLN A 297 0.81 19.21 -4.33
N ARG A 298 0.99 17.90 -4.14
CA ARG A 298 0.64 17.20 -2.92
C ARG A 298 1.75 16.22 -2.58
N GLU A 299 2.20 16.22 -1.34
CA GLU A 299 3.20 15.28 -0.85
C GLU A 299 2.69 14.63 0.43
N ARG A 300 2.85 13.31 0.52
CA ARG A 300 2.62 12.54 1.74
C ARG A 300 3.90 11.80 2.09
N ARG A 301 4.38 11.99 3.32
CA ARG A 301 5.51 11.26 3.87
C ARG A 301 5.08 10.51 5.12
N ARG A 302 5.41 9.23 5.18
CA ARG A 302 5.23 8.38 6.36
C ARG A 302 6.55 7.74 6.75
N ASN A 303 6.93 7.86 8.01
CA ASN A 303 8.02 7.12 8.59
C ASN A 303 7.43 6.22 9.67
N HIS A 304 7.72 4.92 9.63
CA HIS A 304 7.21 3.95 10.58
C HIS A 304 8.38 3.16 11.14
N LEU A 305 8.41 3.04 12.47
CA LEU A 305 9.36 2.22 13.21
C LEU A 305 8.54 1.34 14.15
N SER A 306 8.74 0.03 14.09
CA SER A 306 8.16 -0.90 15.05
C SER A 306 9.21 -1.84 15.60
N GLY A 307 9.00 -2.24 16.86
CA GLY A 307 9.84 -3.17 17.58
C GLY A 307 8.99 -4.12 18.40
N GLY A 308 9.41 -5.39 18.44
CA GLY A 308 8.75 -6.45 19.20
C GLY A 308 9.77 -7.30 19.94
N LEU A 309 9.45 -7.62 21.20
CA LEU A 309 10.17 -8.58 22.02
C LEU A 309 9.20 -9.67 22.45
N GLN A 310 9.63 -10.91 22.30
CA GLN A 310 8.89 -12.07 22.78
C GLN A 310 9.84 -12.98 23.56
N LEU A 311 9.43 -13.29 24.79
CA LEU A 311 10.14 -14.18 25.70
C LEU A 311 9.25 -15.38 25.99
N GLU A 312 9.76 -16.58 25.73
CA GLU A 312 9.10 -17.83 26.09
C GLU A 312 10.00 -18.56 27.08
N TRP A 313 9.50 -18.75 28.30
CA TRP A 313 10.24 -19.36 29.38
C TRP A 313 9.53 -20.63 29.85
N ASN A 314 10.26 -21.75 29.83
CA ASN A 314 9.86 -23.05 30.33
C ASN A 314 10.61 -23.34 31.64
N PRO A 315 10.23 -22.75 32.79
CA PRO A 315 10.90 -23.00 34.07
C PRO A 315 10.81 -24.47 34.50
N LEU A 316 9.70 -25.13 34.15
CA LEU A 316 9.39 -26.53 34.43
C LEU A 316 8.83 -27.16 33.14
N ASP A 317 8.97 -28.46 32.97
CA ASP A 317 8.61 -29.15 31.72
C ASP A 317 7.11 -29.04 31.35
N PHE A 318 6.25 -28.79 32.36
CA PHE A 318 4.81 -28.62 32.18
C PHE A 318 4.34 -27.17 32.09
N LEU A 319 5.21 -26.19 32.36
CA LEU A 319 4.84 -24.78 32.47
C LEU A 319 5.55 -23.95 31.41
N ARG A 320 4.79 -23.32 30.52
CA ARG A 320 5.27 -22.33 29.55
C ARG A 320 4.72 -20.96 29.89
N LEU A 321 5.62 -19.99 30.08
CA LEU A 321 5.29 -18.59 30.28
C LEU A 321 5.69 -17.80 29.04
N THR A 322 4.75 -17.04 28.47
CA THR A 322 5.02 -16.20 27.29
C THR A 322 4.79 -14.74 27.63
N LEU A 323 5.82 -13.91 27.47
CA LEU A 323 5.72 -12.45 27.52
C LEU A 323 5.91 -11.89 26.11
N ARG A 324 5.00 -11.01 25.69
CA ARG A 324 5.10 -10.29 24.42
C ARG A 324 4.98 -8.80 24.68
N HIS A 325 5.91 -8.04 24.11
CA HIS A 325 5.88 -6.58 24.11
C HIS A 325 6.08 -6.08 22.70
N ALA A 326 5.32 -5.07 22.32
CA ALA A 326 5.50 -4.39 21.05
C ALA A 326 5.23 -2.90 21.17
N SER A 327 5.98 -2.15 20.38
CA SER A 327 5.82 -0.71 20.24
C SER A 327 5.99 -0.32 18.78
N ALA A 328 5.27 0.72 18.37
CA ALA A 328 5.45 1.34 17.08
C ALA A 328 5.31 2.85 17.22
N VAL A 329 6.06 3.58 16.39
CA VAL A 329 5.98 5.03 16.25
C VAL A 329 5.81 5.33 14.77
N GLU A 330 4.89 6.23 14.44
CA GLU A 330 4.62 6.59 13.06
C GLU A 330 4.49 8.11 12.89
N ASP A 331 5.44 8.70 12.17
CA ASP A 331 5.38 10.11 11.80
C ASP A 331 4.74 10.25 10.41
N ARG A 332 3.69 11.07 10.32
CA ARG A 332 2.95 11.38 9.10
C ARG A 332 3.02 12.87 8.80
N LYS A 333 3.52 13.23 7.61
CA LYS A 333 3.47 14.58 7.07
C LYS A 333 2.64 14.59 5.79
N GLU A 334 1.76 15.56 5.66
CA GLU A 334 1.03 15.85 4.43
C GLU A 334 1.22 17.32 4.08
N ALA A 335 1.60 17.60 2.83
CA ALA A 335 1.75 18.94 2.30
C ALA A 335 0.89 19.10 1.05
N LEU A 336 0.26 20.27 0.92
CA LEU A 336 -0.57 20.65 -0.22
C LEU A 336 -0.21 22.07 -0.64
N PHE A 337 -0.07 22.28 -1.94
CA PHE A 337 0.19 23.59 -2.51
C PHE A 337 -0.66 23.83 -3.77
N HIS A 338 -1.36 24.96 -3.79
CA HIS A 338 -2.05 25.51 -4.95
C HIS A 338 -1.57 26.95 -5.16
N PRO A 339 -0.92 27.30 -6.27
CA PRO A 339 -0.47 28.68 -6.53
C PRO A 339 -1.65 29.62 -6.79
N SER A 340 -1.44 30.93 -6.70
CA SER A 340 -2.48 31.93 -7.01
C SER A 340 -2.93 31.93 -8.48
N THR A 341 -2.17 31.28 -9.36
CA THR A 341 -2.52 31.06 -10.77
C THR A 341 -3.41 29.84 -11.00
N ASP A 342 -3.56 28.95 -10.01
CA ASP A 342 -4.37 27.74 -10.14
C ASP A 342 -5.86 28.08 -10.15
N ALA A 343 -6.55 27.81 -11.27
CA ALA A 343 -7.97 28.08 -11.42
C ALA A 343 -8.85 27.21 -10.50
N TYR A 344 -8.38 26.03 -10.11
CA TYR A 344 -9.17 25.04 -9.36
C TYR A 344 -9.45 25.48 -7.92
N ARG A 345 -8.41 25.79 -7.15
CA ARG A 345 -8.54 26.22 -5.74
C ARG A 345 -7.68 27.42 -5.40
N GLY A 346 -6.47 27.50 -5.96
CA GLY A 346 -5.48 28.48 -5.54
C GLY A 346 -5.89 29.93 -5.78
N ARG A 347 -6.39 30.27 -6.98
CA ARG A 347 -6.74 31.63 -7.38
C ARG A 347 -7.72 32.31 -6.44
N ASN A 348 -8.82 31.65 -6.11
CA ASN A 348 -9.87 32.21 -5.25
C ASN A 348 -9.41 32.41 -3.80
N LEU A 349 -8.29 31.77 -3.41
CA LEU A 349 -7.68 31.88 -2.09
C LEU A 349 -6.44 32.79 -2.08
N GLY A 350 -6.02 33.34 -3.22
CA GLY A 350 -4.75 34.08 -3.34
C GLY A 350 -3.51 33.18 -3.25
N GLY A 351 -3.68 31.88 -3.50
CA GLY A 351 -2.73 30.82 -3.21
C GLY A 351 -3.07 30.09 -1.91
N LEU A 352 -2.80 28.79 -1.86
CA LEU A 352 -3.04 27.94 -0.69
C LEU A 352 -1.83 27.05 -0.45
N ALA A 353 -1.23 27.16 0.72
CA ALA A 353 -0.22 26.23 1.21
C ALA A 353 -0.67 25.66 2.55
N ARG A 354 -0.65 24.34 2.69
CA ARG A 354 -0.99 23.64 3.94
C ARG A 354 0.02 22.55 4.22
N GLN A 355 0.44 22.44 5.47
CA GLN A 355 1.24 21.32 5.95
C GLN A 355 0.66 20.81 7.27
N ASP A 356 0.33 19.52 7.31
CA ASP A 356 -0.11 18.83 8.51
C ASP A 356 0.98 17.84 8.96
N HIS A 357 1.19 17.73 10.27
CA HIS A 357 2.10 16.77 10.87
C HIS A 357 1.39 16.03 12.02
N ARG A 358 1.46 14.70 12.04
CA ARG A 358 0.94 13.84 13.09
C ARG A 358 2.01 12.82 13.47
N ARG A 359 2.13 12.54 14.76
CA ARG A 359 3.05 11.54 15.32
C ARG A 359 2.28 10.52 16.13
#